data_AF-A0A151N7T1-F1
#
_entry.id   AF-A0A151N7T1-F1
#
_cell.length_a   1.000
_cell.length_b   1.000
_cell.length_c   1.000
_cell.angle_alpha   90.00
_cell.angle_beta   90.00
_cell.angle_gamma   90.00
#
_symmetry.space_group_name_H-M   'P 1'
#
loop_
_entity.id
_entity.type
_entity.pdbx_description
1 polymer ?
#
loop_
_entity_poly.entity_id
_entity_poly.type
_entity_poly.pdbx_seq_one_letter_code
_entity_poly.pdbx_strand_id
1 'polypeptide(L)'
;METVPLMVTNGSSGSLGLGEHWSLASPGGGGSPASGRCTLSTEAGAVPGPSAVEAALEDQRLQNFQRLKQLDEAALVPNQETLECLICYQTVAPGAGVLLRECLHNFCRDCLRQVISYSEEPQVACPFRDDTYACSSHLQEREIRARGKALVRTA
;
A
#
# COMPACT_ATOMS: atom_id res chain seq x y z
N MET A 1 49.29 5.13 19.08
CA MET A 1 49.97 3.95 18.48
C MET A 1 49.45 2.68 19.12
N GLU A 2 48.14 2.41 18.99
CA GLU A 2 47.58 1.15 19.49
C GLU A 2 46.76 0.52 18.37
N THR A 3 47.38 -0.48 17.77
CA THR A 3 46.80 -1.47 16.86
C THR A 3 46.01 -2.48 17.69
N VAL A 4 44.74 -2.72 17.33
CA VAL A 4 43.95 -3.85 17.83
C VAL A 4 43.39 -4.61 16.61
N PRO A 5 43.45 -5.96 16.59
CA PRO A 5 43.53 -6.74 15.36
C PRO A 5 42.17 -7.09 14.74
N LEU A 6 42.21 -7.28 13.42
CA LEU A 6 41.21 -7.98 12.62
C LEU A 6 41.06 -9.42 13.11
N MET A 7 39.87 -9.79 13.57
CA MET A 7 39.47 -11.18 13.70
C MET A 7 38.39 -11.47 12.67
N VAL A 8 38.85 -12.08 11.58
CA VAL A 8 38.01 -12.76 10.58
C VAL A 8 37.51 -14.05 11.22
N THR A 9 36.19 -14.18 11.37
CA THR A 9 35.57 -15.49 11.60
C THR A 9 34.79 -15.89 10.35
N ASN A 10 35.31 -16.93 9.71
CA ASN A 10 34.75 -17.58 8.54
C ASN A 10 33.70 -18.62 8.97
N GLY A 11 32.66 -18.80 8.15
CA GLY A 11 31.90 -20.05 8.09
C GLY A 11 30.55 -20.06 8.80
N SER A 12 29.48 -20.11 8.01
CA SER A 12 28.74 -21.35 7.83
C SER A 12 27.74 -21.22 6.69
N SER A 13 27.96 -22.06 5.68
CA SER A 13 27.10 -22.30 4.54
C SER A 13 25.71 -22.75 5.00
N GLY A 14 24.67 -22.09 4.52
CA GLY A 14 23.27 -22.49 4.68
C GLY A 14 22.62 -22.60 3.31
N SER A 15 22.89 -23.70 2.62
CA SER A 15 22.34 -24.04 1.32
C SER A 15 20.87 -24.47 1.45
N LEU A 16 20.02 -23.93 0.58
CA LEU A 16 18.82 -24.51 -0.03
C LEU A 16 17.67 -24.93 0.91
N GLY A 17 16.56 -24.20 0.79
CA GLY A 17 15.25 -24.61 1.30
C GLY A 17 14.13 -23.97 0.48
N LEU A 18 14.01 -24.35 -0.79
CA LEU A 18 12.78 -24.16 -1.56
C LEU A 18 11.70 -25.01 -0.87
N GLY A 19 10.76 -24.35 -0.21
CA GLY A 19 9.72 -25.00 0.59
C GLY A 19 8.34 -24.42 0.28
N GLU A 20 7.97 -24.37 -1.00
CA GLU A 20 6.60 -24.11 -1.43
C GLU A 20 5.75 -25.37 -1.16
N HIS A 21 5.33 -25.55 0.09
CA HIS A 21 4.48 -26.66 0.50
C HIS A 21 2.99 -26.27 0.47
N TRP A 22 2.42 -26.15 -0.73
CA TRP A 22 0.97 -26.13 -0.86
C TRP A 22 0.46 -27.58 -0.71
N SER A 23 0.02 -27.93 0.50
CA SER A 23 -0.53 -29.27 0.77
C SER A 23 -1.92 -29.39 0.14
N LEU A 24 -1.99 -30.10 -0.98
CA LEU A 24 -3.24 -30.63 -1.53
C LEU A 24 -3.78 -31.72 -0.60
N ALA A 25 -4.74 -31.36 0.25
CA ALA A 25 -5.59 -32.33 0.90
C ALA A 25 -6.57 -32.90 -0.14
N SER A 26 -6.29 -34.11 -0.62
CA SER A 26 -7.30 -34.93 -1.31
C SER A 26 -8.28 -35.48 -0.27
N PRO A 27 -9.61 -35.34 -0.47
CA PRO A 27 -10.57 -35.97 0.43
C PRO A 27 -10.69 -37.47 0.10
N GLY A 28 -10.36 -38.29 1.09
CA GLY A 28 -10.66 -39.72 1.10
C GLY A 28 -12.17 -39.95 1.25
N GLY A 29 -12.71 -40.83 0.42
CA GLY A 29 -14.10 -41.24 0.42
C GLY A 29 -14.46 -42.22 1.54
N GLY A 30 -15.74 -42.21 1.90
CA GLY A 30 -16.35 -43.20 2.78
C GLY A 30 -17.82 -42.88 3.05
N GLY A 31 -18.74 -43.49 2.29
CA GLY A 31 -20.18 -43.35 2.52
C GLY A 31 -21.02 -44.13 1.51
N SER A 32 -21.62 -45.23 1.98
CA SER A 32 -22.46 -46.20 1.27
C SER A 32 -23.83 -45.66 0.79
N PRO A 33 -24.58 -46.40 -0.05
CA PRO A 33 -25.69 -45.87 -0.84
C PRO A 33 -26.99 -45.84 -0.04
N ALA A 34 -27.59 -44.66 0.09
CA ALA A 34 -29.00 -44.54 0.44
C ALA A 34 -29.77 -44.15 -0.83
N SER A 35 -30.68 -45.03 -1.24
CA SER A 35 -31.72 -44.75 -2.24
C SER A 35 -32.58 -43.57 -1.80
N GLY A 36 -32.12 -42.37 -2.09
CA GLY A 36 -32.88 -41.14 -2.04
C GLY A 36 -33.00 -40.62 -3.46
N ARG A 37 -34.22 -40.61 -3.99
CA ARG A 37 -34.53 -40.09 -5.32
C ARG A 37 -34.35 -38.56 -5.28
N CYS A 38 -33.11 -38.09 -5.41
CA CYS A 38 -32.83 -36.68 -5.67
C CYS A 38 -33.34 -36.37 -7.07
N THR A 39 -34.46 -35.67 -7.15
CA THR A 39 -34.83 -34.92 -8.35
C THR A 39 -33.78 -33.83 -8.51
N LEU A 40 -32.73 -34.14 -9.28
CA LEU A 40 -31.82 -33.15 -9.83
C LEU A 40 -32.66 -32.26 -10.74
N SER A 41 -33.19 -31.18 -10.17
CA SER A 41 -33.51 -30.00 -10.93
C SER A 41 -32.20 -29.58 -11.59
N THR A 42 -32.05 -29.89 -12.88
CA THR A 42 -31.04 -29.28 -13.73
C THR A 42 -31.30 -27.78 -13.75
N GLU A 43 -30.78 -27.06 -12.77
CA GLU A 43 -30.32 -25.71 -13.02
C GLU A 43 -29.08 -25.88 -13.89
N ALA A 44 -29.29 -25.76 -15.19
CA ALA A 44 -28.22 -25.62 -16.16
C ALA A 44 -27.47 -24.34 -15.79
N GLY A 45 -26.46 -24.47 -14.92
CA GLY A 45 -25.46 -23.45 -14.69
C GLY A 45 -24.73 -23.26 -16.00
N ALA A 46 -25.15 -22.25 -16.76
CA ALA A 46 -24.54 -21.90 -18.03
C ALA A 46 -23.07 -21.61 -17.80
N VAL A 47 -22.19 -22.52 -18.25
CA VAL A 47 -20.76 -22.24 -18.30
C VAL A 47 -20.59 -21.11 -19.31
N PRO A 48 -20.06 -19.94 -18.91
CA PRO A 48 -19.84 -18.84 -19.84
C PRO A 48 -18.94 -19.35 -20.98
N GLY A 49 -19.39 -19.15 -22.22
CA GLY A 49 -18.62 -19.55 -23.40
C GLY A 49 -17.27 -18.81 -23.48
N PRO A 50 -16.36 -19.24 -24.37
CA PRO A 50 -15.01 -18.66 -24.49
C PRO A 50 -14.99 -17.13 -24.70
N SER A 51 -16.02 -16.56 -25.34
CA SER A 51 -16.14 -15.10 -25.51
C SER A 51 -16.49 -14.35 -24.22
N ALA A 52 -17.21 -14.98 -23.30
CA ALA A 52 -17.59 -14.36 -22.03
C ALA A 52 -16.43 -14.30 -21.05
N VAL A 53 -15.48 -15.25 -21.10
CA VAL A 53 -14.24 -15.18 -20.31
C VAL A 53 -13.27 -14.13 -20.84
N GLU A 54 -13.19 -13.96 -22.17
CA GLU A 54 -12.37 -12.91 -22.79
C GLU A 54 -12.90 -11.52 -22.43
N ALA A 55 -14.21 -11.29 -22.55
CA ALA A 55 -14.84 -10.03 -22.16
C ALA A 55 -14.63 -9.71 -20.66
N ALA A 56 -14.81 -10.70 -19.77
CA ALA A 56 -14.59 -10.50 -18.33
C ALA A 56 -13.12 -10.14 -18.00
N LEU A 57 -12.16 -10.72 -18.73
CA LEU A 57 -10.74 -10.39 -18.57
C LEU A 57 -10.42 -8.98 -19.06
N GLU A 58 -11.01 -8.55 -20.18
CA GLU A 58 -10.86 -7.18 -20.70
C GLU A 58 -11.46 -6.15 -19.73
N ASP A 59 -12.63 -6.42 -19.17
CA ASP A 59 -13.26 -5.59 -18.15
C ASP A 59 -12.36 -5.47 -16.91
N GLN A 60 -11.78 -6.58 -16.45
CA GLN A 60 -10.85 -6.58 -15.32
C GLN A 60 -9.59 -5.76 -15.61
N ARG A 61 -9.02 -5.87 -16.82
CA ARG A 61 -7.86 -5.07 -17.25
C ARG A 61 -8.19 -3.58 -17.26
N LEU A 62 -9.38 -3.21 -17.75
CA LEU A 62 -9.83 -1.83 -17.77
C LEU A 62 -10.00 -1.27 -16.35
N GLN A 63 -10.62 -2.03 -15.44
CA GLN A 63 -10.77 -1.64 -14.03
C GLN A 63 -9.40 -1.46 -13.34
N ASN A 64 -8.47 -2.39 -13.55
CA ASN A 64 -7.12 -2.30 -13.01
C ASN A 64 -6.39 -1.05 -13.53
N PHE A 65 -6.49 -0.77 -14.83
CA PHE A 65 -5.89 0.41 -15.44
C PHE A 65 -6.49 1.71 -14.88
N GLN A 66 -7.82 1.79 -14.73
CA GLN A 66 -8.48 2.94 -14.12
C GLN A 66 -8.00 3.15 -12.68
N ARG A 67 -7.89 2.09 -11.88
CA ARG A 67 -7.37 2.16 -10.51
C ARG A 67 -5.92 2.65 -10.48
N LEU A 68 -5.05 2.12 -11.34
CA LEU A 68 -3.65 2.56 -11.42
C LEU A 68 -3.54 4.05 -11.76
N LYS A 69 -4.33 4.52 -12.74
CA LYS A 69 -4.42 5.94 -13.08
C LYS A 69 -4.84 6.81 -11.90
N GLN A 70 -5.89 6.41 -11.18
CA GLN A 70 -6.36 7.15 -10.00
C GLN A 70 -5.28 7.27 -8.91
N LEU A 71 -4.52 6.20 -8.68
CA LEU A 71 -3.43 6.20 -7.70
C LEU A 71 -2.24 7.08 -8.13
N ASP A 72 -1.95 7.14 -9.42
CA ASP A 72 -0.91 8.00 -9.97
C ASP A 72 -1.29 9.49 -9.89
N GLU A 73 -2.54 9.80 -10.25
CA GLU A 73 -3.12 11.15 -10.18
C GLU A 73 -3.32 11.65 -8.75
N ALA A 74 -3.30 10.76 -7.75
CA ALA A 74 -3.40 11.13 -6.35
C ALA A 74 -2.21 12.00 -5.93
N ALA A 75 -2.50 13.28 -5.71
CA ALA A 75 -1.51 14.30 -5.37
C ALA A 75 -0.81 14.03 -4.02
N LEU A 76 -1.58 13.57 -3.02
CA LEU A 76 -1.09 13.25 -1.68
C LEU A 76 -1.14 11.76 -1.43
N VAL A 77 -0.11 11.21 -0.79
CA VAL A 77 -0.08 9.81 -0.36
C VAL A 77 -0.58 9.75 1.08
N PRO A 78 -1.71 9.08 1.37
CA PRO A 78 -2.18 8.95 2.74
C PRO A 78 -1.26 8.05 3.58
N ASN A 79 -1.21 8.28 4.89
CA ASN A 79 -0.58 7.34 5.83
C ASN A 79 -1.38 6.03 5.92
N GLN A 80 -0.68 4.89 5.96
CA GLN A 80 -1.32 3.56 6.06
C GLN A 80 -1.56 3.14 7.51
N GLU A 81 -0.75 3.65 8.43
CA GLU A 81 -0.79 3.33 9.86
C GLU A 81 -1.00 4.61 10.69
N THR A 82 -1.42 4.42 11.94
CA THR A 82 -1.47 5.52 12.92
C THR A 82 -0.08 6.10 13.12
N LEU A 83 0.02 7.42 13.25
CA LEU A 83 1.27 8.12 13.51
C LEU A 83 1.07 9.27 14.48
N GLU A 84 2.16 9.80 15.01
CA GLU A 84 2.18 11.05 15.74
C GLU A 84 2.76 12.17 14.86
N CYS A 85 2.03 13.26 14.69
CA CYS A 85 2.52 14.38 13.88
C CYS A 85 3.53 15.20 14.67
N LEU A 86 4.78 15.29 14.19
CA LEU A 86 5.85 15.99 14.91
C LEU A 86 5.73 17.53 14.96
N ILE A 87 4.70 18.10 14.33
CA ILE A 87 4.44 19.56 14.36
C ILE A 87 3.45 19.91 15.49
N CYS A 88 2.37 19.14 15.62
CA CYS A 88 1.30 19.40 16.59
C CYS A 88 1.18 18.35 17.69
N TYR A 89 1.98 17.28 17.63
CA TYR A 89 2.01 16.14 18.56
C TYR A 89 0.66 15.43 18.73
N GLN A 90 -0.21 15.51 17.73
CA GLN A 90 -1.48 14.79 17.73
C GLN A 90 -1.33 13.43 17.06
N THR A 91 -2.06 12.44 17.58
CA THR A 91 -2.23 11.14 16.95
C THR A 91 -3.10 11.27 15.70
N VAL A 92 -2.59 10.82 14.57
CA VAL A 92 -3.25 10.87 13.27
C VAL A 92 -3.63 9.44 12.86
N ALA A 93 -4.92 9.24 12.61
CA ALA A 93 -5.45 7.95 12.16
C ALA A 93 -4.97 7.61 10.73
N PRO A 94 -5.00 6.32 10.32
CA PRO A 94 -4.76 5.91 8.93
C PRO A 94 -5.64 6.70 7.96
N GLY A 95 -5.05 7.18 6.87
CA GLY A 95 -5.74 7.97 5.85
C GLY A 95 -5.90 9.46 6.16
N ALA A 96 -5.61 9.92 7.39
CA ALA A 96 -5.78 11.32 7.80
C ALA A 96 -4.49 12.17 7.73
N GLY A 97 -3.34 11.51 7.60
CA GLY A 97 -2.02 12.10 7.39
C GLY A 97 -1.58 12.09 5.93
N VAL A 98 -0.39 12.61 5.69
CA VAL A 98 0.26 12.70 4.38
C VAL A 98 1.71 12.27 4.50
N LEU A 99 2.08 11.26 3.72
CA LEU A 99 3.45 10.82 3.51
C LEU A 99 4.06 11.58 2.31
N LEU A 100 5.15 12.30 2.54
CA LEU A 100 5.87 13.01 1.47
C LEU A 100 6.66 12.02 0.60
N ARG A 101 6.65 12.20 -0.72
CA ARG A 101 7.24 11.20 -1.64
C ARG A 101 8.77 11.22 -1.69
N GLU A 102 9.37 12.39 -1.53
CA GLU A 102 10.83 12.55 -1.62
C GLU A 102 11.56 12.02 -0.39
N CYS A 103 10.99 12.18 0.80
CA CYS A 103 11.68 11.92 2.06
C CYS A 103 10.93 10.97 3.02
N LEU A 104 9.74 10.52 2.67
CA LEU A 104 8.91 9.60 3.46
C LEU A 104 8.56 10.12 4.88
N HIS A 105 8.74 11.41 5.15
CA HIS A 105 8.25 12.03 6.39
C HIS A 105 6.74 12.23 6.33
N ASN A 106 6.10 12.15 7.51
CA ASN A 106 4.65 12.08 7.61
C ASN A 106 4.09 13.13 8.59
N PHE A 107 3.02 13.81 8.16
CA PHE A 107 2.40 14.89 8.92
C PHE A 107 0.88 14.82 8.82
N CYS A 108 0.16 15.42 9.77
CA CYS A 108 -1.28 15.62 9.61
C CYS A 108 -1.55 16.58 8.45
N ARG A 109 -2.71 16.44 7.80
CA ARG A 109 -3.09 17.28 6.66
C ARG A 109 -3.12 18.77 6.99
N ASP A 110 -3.54 19.11 8.21
CA ASP A 110 -3.69 20.50 8.64
C ASP A 110 -2.34 21.18 8.81
N CYS A 111 -1.39 20.53 9.50
CA CYS A 111 -0.04 21.07 9.65
C CYS A 111 0.68 21.19 8.31
N LEU A 112 0.55 20.18 7.44
CA LEU A 112 1.12 20.28 6.10
C LEU A 112 0.50 21.46 5.33
N ARG A 113 -0.83 21.57 5.30
CA ARG A 113 -1.54 22.71 4.67
C ARG A 113 -1.01 24.05 5.18
N GLN A 114 -0.77 24.16 6.48
CA GLN A 114 -0.30 25.38 7.11
C GLN A 114 1.13 25.74 6.71
N VAL A 115 2.04 24.76 6.72
CA VAL A 115 3.45 24.93 6.27
C VAL A 115 3.48 25.47 4.86
N ILE A 116 2.71 24.86 3.95
CA ILE A 116 2.70 25.33 2.57
C ILE A 116 2.04 26.74 2.50
N SER A 117 1.03 27.04 3.33
CA SER A 117 0.32 28.34 3.35
C SER A 117 1.14 29.51 3.85
N TYR A 118 2.06 29.30 4.76
CA TYR A 118 2.94 30.35 5.27
C TYR A 118 4.29 30.44 4.56
N SER A 119 4.62 29.48 3.70
CA SER A 119 5.85 29.55 2.92
C SER A 119 5.71 30.62 1.81
N GLU A 120 6.58 31.62 1.86
CA GLU A 120 6.72 32.66 0.81
C GLU A 120 7.65 32.21 -0.33
N GLU A 121 8.35 31.09 -0.15
CA GLU A 121 9.30 30.56 -1.12
C GLU A 121 8.61 29.74 -2.22
N PRO A 122 9.14 29.77 -3.46
CA PRO A 122 8.61 28.96 -4.55
C PRO A 122 8.77 27.46 -4.31
N GLN A 123 9.77 27.05 -3.53
CA GLN A 123 9.98 25.67 -3.10
C GLN A 123 9.78 25.60 -1.59
N VAL A 124 8.86 24.75 -1.15
CA VAL A 124 8.56 24.59 0.28
C VAL A 124 9.42 23.45 0.84
N ALA A 125 10.28 23.73 1.80
CA ALA A 125 11.10 22.70 2.45
C ALA A 125 10.26 21.74 3.31
N CYS A 126 10.73 20.50 3.45
CA CYS A 126 10.16 19.53 4.39
C CYS A 126 10.31 20.05 5.84
N PRO A 127 9.23 20.06 6.65
CA PRO A 127 9.29 20.56 8.02
C PRO A 127 9.92 19.57 9.02
N PHE A 128 10.40 18.40 8.56
CA PHE A 128 11.01 17.41 9.45
C PHE A 128 12.35 17.90 10.00
N ARG A 129 12.45 17.97 11.33
CA ARG A 129 13.68 18.24 12.05
C ARG A 129 13.66 17.56 13.41
N ASP A 130 14.77 16.93 13.77
CA ASP A 130 15.06 16.41 15.10
C ASP A 130 16.34 17.05 15.67
N ASP A 131 16.81 16.55 16.81
CA ASP A 131 17.98 17.09 17.53
C ASP A 131 19.30 16.96 16.74
N THR A 132 19.35 16.04 15.79
CA THR A 132 20.57 15.64 15.06
C THR A 132 20.49 15.84 13.55
N TYR A 133 19.29 16.00 13.02
CA TYR A 133 19.02 16.00 11.58
C TYR A 133 17.89 16.97 11.22
N ALA A 134 18.10 17.71 10.14
CA ALA A 134 17.07 18.49 9.48
C ALA A 134 16.96 18.02 8.03
N CYS A 135 15.75 17.67 7.60
CA CYS A 135 15.54 17.18 6.24
C CYS A 135 15.74 18.30 5.22
N SER A 136 16.56 18.05 4.20
CA SER A 136 16.86 19.01 3.12
C SER A 136 15.99 18.82 1.86
N SER A 137 15.06 17.86 1.88
CA SER A 137 14.11 17.64 0.78
C SER A 137 13.05 18.74 0.72
N HIS A 138 12.48 18.93 -0.47
CA HIS A 138 11.42 19.91 -0.71
C HIS A 138 10.12 19.19 -1.10
N LEU A 139 8.99 19.80 -0.75
CA LEU A 139 7.68 19.34 -1.16
C LEU A 139 7.57 19.48 -2.68
N GLN A 140 7.02 18.46 -3.31
CA GLN A 140 6.79 18.46 -4.75
C GLN A 140 5.62 19.37 -5.11
N GLU A 141 5.63 19.91 -6.34
CA GLU A 141 4.55 20.76 -6.87
C GLU A 141 3.16 20.12 -6.73
N ARG A 142 3.06 18.79 -6.92
CA ARG A 142 1.82 18.04 -6.73
C ARG A 142 1.32 18.08 -5.28
N GLU A 143 2.21 18.03 -4.29
CA GLU A 143 1.89 18.10 -2.87
C GLU A 143 1.46 19.54 -2.50
N ILE A 144 2.16 20.54 -3.05
CA ILE A 144 1.87 21.97 -2.89
C ILE A 144 0.50 22.33 -3.48
N ARG A 145 0.16 21.82 -4.68
CA ARG A 145 -1.13 22.10 -5.34
C ARG A 145 -2.32 21.43 -4.67
N ALA A 146 -2.10 20.37 -3.89
CA ALA A 146 -3.17 19.63 -3.25
C ALA A 146 -3.89 20.40 -2.13
N ARG A 147 -3.41 21.61 -1.75
CA ARG A 147 -4.06 22.55 -0.81
C ARG A 147 -5.58 22.70 -1.02
N GLY A 148 -6.09 22.52 -2.23
CA GLY A 148 -7.50 22.74 -2.57
C GLY A 148 -8.40 21.51 -2.61
N LYS A 149 -7.87 20.28 -2.61
CA LYS A 149 -8.70 19.08 -2.78
C LYS A 149 -9.10 18.54 -1.42
N ALA A 150 -10.32 18.89 -0.99
CA ALA A 150 -11.00 18.16 0.06
C ALA A 150 -10.95 16.67 -0.31
N LEU A 151 -10.49 15.83 0.61
CA LEU A 151 -10.66 14.39 0.53
C LEU A 151 -12.12 14.17 0.13
N VAL A 152 -12.35 13.62 -1.06
CA VAL A 152 -13.69 13.24 -1.51
C VAL A 152 -14.23 12.37 -0.38
N ARG A 153 -15.19 12.93 0.37
CA ARG A 153 -15.99 12.20 1.33
C ARG A 153 -16.81 11.23 0.51
N THR A 154 -16.29 10.03 0.30
CA THR A 154 -17.13 8.90 -0.09
C THR A 154 -18.11 8.70 1.05
N ALA A 155 -19.40 8.82 0.69
CA ALA A 155 -20.56 8.79 1.56
C ALA A 155 -20.68 7.52 2.40
#